data_AF-A0A7Y7DF91-F1
#
_entry.id   AF-A0A7Y7DF91-F1
#
_cell.length_a   1.000
_cell.length_b   1.000
_cell.length_c   1.000
_cell.angle_alpha   90.00
_cell.angle_beta   90.00
_cell.angle_gamma   90.00
#
_symmetry.space_group_name_H-M   'P 1'
#
loop_
_entity.id
_entity.type
_entity.pdbx_description
1 polymer ?
#
loop_
_entity_poly.entity_id
_entity_poly.type
_entity_poly.pdbx_seq_one_letter_code
_entity_poly.pdbx_strand_id
1 'polypeptide(L)'
;MSKNQNSFIKKQKAELKRRKKKEKFEQRLERKAQPKDGSLENMMVYVDEFGNFSDSPPEPTPPKKQVNQSKTHSKGAVQNK
;
A
#
# COMPACT_ATOMS: atom_id res chain seq x y z
N MET A 1 9.52 -40.05 39.03
CA MET A 1 10.48 -39.17 38.33
C MET A 1 9.82 -37.86 37.92
N SER A 2 10.12 -36.75 38.61
CA SER A 2 9.72 -35.40 38.15
C SER A 2 10.66 -34.97 37.02
N LYS A 3 10.31 -35.27 35.76
CA LYS A 3 11.07 -34.83 34.59
C LYS A 3 10.97 -33.30 34.51
N ASN A 4 12.12 -32.64 34.37
CA ASN A 4 12.32 -31.19 34.33
C ASN A 4 11.54 -30.49 33.18
N GLN A 5 10.22 -30.32 33.33
CA GLN A 5 9.33 -29.67 32.36
C GLN A 5 9.76 -28.24 32.02
N ASN A 6 10.41 -27.57 32.98
CA ASN A 6 10.92 -26.20 32.83
C ASN A 6 12.01 -26.09 31.75
N SER A 7 12.87 -27.09 31.60
CA SER A 7 13.93 -27.06 30.57
C SER A 7 13.34 -27.16 29.15
N PHE A 8 12.34 -28.03 28.97
CA PHE A 8 11.65 -28.19 27.69
C PHE A 8 10.95 -26.89 27.25
N ILE A 9 10.21 -26.25 28.16
CA ILE A 9 9.53 -24.98 27.88
C ILE A 9 10.54 -23.87 27.54
N LYS A 10 11.67 -23.80 28.26
CA LYS A 10 12.75 -22.84 27.97
C LYS A 10 13.35 -23.07 26.57
N LYS A 11 13.60 -24.32 26.20
CA LYS A 11 14.13 -24.70 24.87
C LYS A 11 13.15 -24.31 23.75
N GLN A 12 11.87 -24.62 23.91
CA GLN A 12 10.81 -24.23 22.97
C GLN A 12 10.73 -22.71 22.77
N LYS A 13 10.73 -21.94 23.86
CA LYS A 13 10.70 -20.47 23.80
C LYS A 13 11.96 -19.89 23.13
N ALA A 14 13.13 -20.45 23.42
CA ALA A 14 14.38 -20.03 22.79
C ALA A 14 14.38 -20.32 21.28
N GLU A 15 13.87 -21.48 20.87
CA GLU A 15 13.76 -21.86 19.48
C GLU A 15 12.80 -20.95 18.71
N LEU A 16 11.62 -20.65 19.27
CA LEU A 16 10.66 -19.73 18.67
C LEU A 16 11.28 -18.33 18.48
N LYS A 17 12.00 -17.81 19.47
CA LYS A 17 12.72 -16.54 19.37
C LYS A 17 13.79 -16.59 18.27
N ARG A 18 14.53 -17.70 18.15
CA ARG A 18 15.54 -17.88 17.11
C ARG A 18 14.91 -17.88 15.72
N ARG A 19 13.79 -18.61 15.51
CA ARG A 19 13.06 -18.64 14.24
C ARG A 19 12.56 -17.25 13.84
N LYS A 20 11.90 -16.53 14.75
CA LYS A 20 11.45 -15.14 14.51
C LYS A 20 12.59 -14.19 14.17
N LYS A 21 13.78 -14.36 14.76
CA LYS A 21 14.96 -13.54 14.43
C LYS A 21 15.48 -13.85 13.03
N LYS A 22 15.51 -15.13 12.63
CA LYS A 22 15.93 -15.56 11.28
C LYS A 22 14.97 -15.02 10.22
N GLU A 23 13.67 -15.23 10.40
CA GLU A 23 12.64 -14.73 9.48
C GLU A 23 12.71 -13.21 9.31
N LYS A 24 12.86 -12.46 10.42
CA LYS A 24 13.05 -11.00 10.36
C LYS A 24 14.34 -10.59 9.64
N PHE A 25 15.39 -11.41 9.73
CA PHE A 25 16.66 -11.14 9.07
C PHE A 25 16.57 -11.44 7.57
N GLU A 26 15.98 -12.58 7.20
CA GLU A 26 15.69 -12.98 5.82
C GLU A 26 14.81 -11.93 5.12
N GLN A 27 13.68 -11.54 5.74
CA GLN A 27 12.82 -10.48 5.20
C GLN A 27 13.55 -9.14 5.03
N ARG A 28 14.50 -8.82 5.91
CA ARG A 28 15.34 -7.60 5.77
C ARG A 28 16.35 -7.75 4.64
N LEU A 29 16.93 -8.93 4.45
CA LEU A 29 17.84 -9.20 3.35
C LEU A 29 17.10 -9.19 2.02
N GLU A 30 15.92 -9.79 1.93
CA GLU A 30 15.05 -9.72 0.76
C GLU A 30 14.77 -8.26 0.38
N ARG A 31 14.32 -7.42 1.32
CA ARG A 31 14.11 -5.98 1.06
C ARG A 31 15.37 -5.22 0.65
N LYS A 32 16.55 -5.70 1.02
CA LYS A 32 17.84 -5.09 0.63
C LYS A 32 18.35 -5.61 -0.71
N ALA A 33 18.06 -6.87 -1.02
CA ALA A 33 18.47 -7.54 -2.25
C ALA A 33 17.55 -7.19 -3.42
N GLN A 34 16.27 -6.87 -3.14
CA GLN A 34 15.38 -6.30 -4.13
C GLN A 34 15.99 -4.96 -4.62
N PRO A 35 16.27 -4.85 -5.93
CA PRO A 35 16.81 -3.62 -6.48
C PRO A 35 15.79 -2.50 -6.26
N LYS A 36 16.18 -1.49 -5.49
CA LYS A 36 15.44 -0.23 -5.41
C LYS A 36 15.77 0.56 -6.66
N ASP A 37 15.25 0.11 -7.79
CA ASP A 37 15.38 0.87 -9.01
C ASP A 37 14.58 2.17 -8.84
N GLY A 38 15.30 3.29 -8.86
CA GLY A 38 14.78 4.63 -8.61
C GLY A 38 13.97 5.19 -9.78
N SER A 39 13.70 4.37 -10.80
CA SER A 39 12.80 4.69 -11.90
C SER A 39 11.43 5.09 -11.37
N LEU A 40 10.86 6.13 -11.97
CA LEU A 40 9.56 6.70 -11.61
C LEU A 40 8.47 5.63 -11.65
N GLU A 41 8.55 4.69 -12.60
CA GLU A 41 7.56 3.62 -12.77
C GLU A 41 7.41 2.75 -11.52
N ASN A 42 8.51 2.42 -10.84
CA ASN A 42 8.48 1.59 -9.63
C ASN A 42 8.01 2.34 -8.38
N MET A 43 7.87 3.67 -8.47
CA MET A 43 7.31 4.51 -7.41
C MET A 43 5.86 4.91 -7.69
N MET A 44 5.38 4.70 -8.92
CA MET A 44 4.01 4.95 -9.29
C MET A 44 3.13 3.81 -8.79
N VAL A 45 2.04 4.17 -8.13
CA VAL A 45 1.07 3.22 -7.59
C VAL A 45 -0.31 3.73 -7.96
N TYR A 46 -1.14 2.84 -8.49
CA TYR A 46 -2.50 3.18 -8.84
C TYR A 46 -3.40 3.04 -7.63
N VAL A 47 -4.32 3.99 -7.48
CA VAL A 47 -5.30 4.02 -6.39
C VAL A 47 -6.67 3.70 -6.99
N ASP A 48 -7.33 2.67 -6.46
CA ASP A 48 -8.67 2.29 -6.88
C ASP A 48 -9.75 3.22 -6.27
N GLU A 49 -11.01 3.03 -6.67
CA GLU A 49 -12.15 3.84 -6.19
C GLU A 49 -12.41 3.70 -4.67
N PHE A 50 -11.81 2.69 -4.04
CA PHE A 50 -11.92 2.41 -2.61
C PHE A 50 -10.67 2.84 -1.83
N GLY A 51 -9.67 3.43 -2.51
CA GLY A 51 -8.44 3.90 -1.90
C GLY A 51 -7.38 2.81 -1.67
N ASN A 52 -7.53 1.62 -2.26
CA ASN A 52 -6.50 0.57 -2.20
C ASN A 52 -5.45 0.77 -3.30
N PHE A 53 -4.21 0.43 -2.94
CA PHE A 53 -3.05 0.49 -3.82
C PHE A 53 -2.95 -0.78 -4.66
N SER A 54 -2.76 -0.62 -5.97
CA SER A 54 -2.56 -1.72 -6.92
C SER A 54 -1.30 -1.48 -7.76
N ASP A 55 -0.57 -2.57 -7.99
CA ASP A 55 0.60 -2.65 -8.88
C ASP A 55 0.18 -2.85 -10.35
N SER A 56 -1.10 -3.15 -10.59
CA SER A 56 -1.68 -3.24 -11.92
C SER A 56 -2.19 -1.88 -12.36
N PRO A 57 -1.90 -1.44 -13.60
CA PRO A 57 -2.59 -0.29 -14.17
C PRO A 57 -4.10 -0.56 -14.16
N PRO A 58 -4.93 0.43 -13.80
CA PRO A 58 -6.36 0.28 -13.83
C PRO A 58 -6.81 0.03 -15.28
N GLU A 59 -7.71 -0.93 -15.46
CA GLU A 59 -8.42 -1.15 -16.72
C GLU A 59 -8.93 0.20 -17.26
N PRO A 60 -8.78 0.49 -18.56
CA PRO A 60 -9.18 1.77 -19.13
C PRO A 60 -10.68 1.97 -18.94
N THR A 61 -11.03 2.81 -17.97
CA THR A 61 -12.44 3.13 -17.69
C THR A 61 -13.06 3.77 -18.93
N PRO A 62 -14.26 3.33 -19.38
CA PRO A 62 -14.98 4.02 -20.44
C PRO A 62 -15.19 5.49 -20.06
N PRO A 63 -15.21 6.41 -21.04
CA PRO A 63 -15.16 7.85 -20.78
C PRO A 63 -16.26 8.27 -19.80
N LYS A 64 -15.85 8.79 -18.64
CA LYS A 64 -16.76 9.43 -17.69
C LYS A 64 -17.46 10.57 -18.42
N LYS A 65 -18.79 10.49 -18.55
CA LYS A 65 -19.63 11.49 -19.20
C LYS A 65 -19.34 12.85 -18.55
N GLN A 66 -18.72 13.76 -19.29
CA GLN A 66 -18.55 15.14 -18.88
C GLN A 66 -19.97 15.72 -18.70
N VAL A 67 -20.36 15.97 -17.44
CA VAL A 67 -21.60 16.70 -17.16
C VAL A 67 -21.30 18.16 -17.47
N ASN A 68 -21.64 18.56 -18.70
CA ASN A 68 -21.56 19.93 -19.16
C ASN A 68 -22.44 20.82 -18.28
N GLN A 69 -21.83 21.53 -17.32
CA GLN A 69 -22.50 22.61 -16.60
C GLN A 69 -22.60 23.84 -17.52
N SER A 70 -23.49 23.79 -18.51
CA SER A 70 -23.77 24.96 -19.35
C SER A 70 -25.19 25.47 -19.12
N LYS A 71 -25.27 26.75 -18.71
CA LYS A 71 -26.43 27.67 -18.70
C LYS A 71 -27.40 27.42 -17.54
N THR A 72 -27.51 28.30 -16.55
CA THR A 72 -28.29 29.58 -16.53
C THR A 72 -27.66 30.56 -15.51
N HIS A 73 -27.66 31.90 -15.62
CA HIS A 73 -28.65 32.85 -16.09
C HIS A 73 -28.00 34.06 -16.79
N SER A 74 -28.56 34.43 -17.94
CA SER A 74 -28.50 35.78 -18.45
C SER A 74 -29.43 36.69 -17.62
N LYS A 75 -28.95 37.89 -17.27
CA LYS A 75 -29.62 39.21 -17.33
C LYS A 75 -29.09 40.13 -16.24
N GLY A 76 -28.67 41.33 -16.65
CA GLY A 76 -28.45 42.47 -15.77
C GLY A 76 -27.18 43.23 -16.07
N ALA A 77 -27.12 43.92 -17.21
CA ALA A 77 -26.18 45.03 -17.36
C ALA A 77 -26.55 46.10 -16.31
N VAL A 78 -25.68 46.31 -15.32
CA VAL A 78 -25.73 47.46 -14.43
C VAL A 78 -24.53 48.33 -14.79
N GLN A 79 -24.76 49.30 -15.66
CA GLN A 79 -23.90 50.48 -15.80
C GLN A 79 -24.36 51.48 -14.75
N ASN A 80 -23.55 51.67 -13.71
CA ASN A 80 -23.70 52.76 -12.75
C ASN A 80 -22.67 53.85 -13.05
N LYS A 81 -23.21 55.05 -13.29
CA LYS A 81 -22.73 56.42 -13.06
C LYS A 81 -21.26 56.75 -13.29
#